data_AF-A0A917MAW8-F1
#
_entry.id   AF-A0A917MAW8-F1
#
_cell.length_a   1.000
_cell.length_b   1.000
_cell.length_c   1.000
_cell.angle_alpha   90.00
_cell.angle_beta   90.00
_cell.angle_gamma   90.00
#
_symmetry.space_group_name_H-M   'P 1'
#
loop_
_entity.id
_entity.type
_entity.pdbx_description
1 polymer ?
#
loop_
_entity_poly.entity_id
_entity_poly.type
_entity_poly.pdbx_seq_one_letter_code
_entity_poly.pdbx_strand_id
1 'polypeptide(L)'
;MKKYIHKKAVIAAATILGVIGCTEFTEKIEDFNIGVTNAIFEQTAVLELKDAFGNQQGIVDTDFTVVFSGADADKLVSEAGEFEIKENDGFIQLSVNPNKSTGVKELNFDVTISGGSYKTSTFPVSLKDTVSKINLTMVDESKIYKGQNEASKTLGLTNNATTTATTVKTSTNGSLSTSAITIKTGTQFKDAAGAVLTGSDVKIAVTNTDALSDVLPSTSVFTFKDDKGVAITGKEATFLAGNTQITMDVNGTPVKKFNNAIDVAIEIPSDATNPTTGNPVQLGDTFPVYTNEDDSTDWTYHGLGTVIAGATAATFNISFETTHLSNYSVVSFKDTDCTVYTDNVTANNLAPNYNATFNIQLRVKTENDYSFLDIRNGEKFINIFEIVIKNGKVVSSHAPRMIKLIWDEYSEGTEEYNKYFNMFMNAGVDISRPFYKEHVKGIKKLLASGNDVYTDTYLTGGFMGSDKWTTTTEYQLYVKSQGVTYRTNLSNIATIANCEFNINLTQDGTDYFKIGTLKNIAIDVAASCGENIIKPDGFPLYIERENGIFSYEGTIKEGKMTLKGFELGKEYNFKTVYKGKAYYHKWTFDTENFKITDFEIPANLCSEVGF
;
A
#
# COMPACT_ATOMS: atom_id res chain seq x y z
N MET A 1 4.22 -53.23 -55.02
CA MET A 1 5.12 -53.07 -56.18
C MET A 1 4.28 -52.86 -57.43
N LYS A 2 4.55 -51.77 -58.17
CA LYS A 2 4.15 -51.55 -59.57
C LYS A 2 4.36 -52.82 -60.42
N LYS A 3 3.62 -52.99 -61.53
CA LYS A 3 4.18 -52.75 -62.89
C LYS A 3 3.28 -53.24 -64.06
N TYR A 4 3.13 -52.34 -65.04
CA TYR A 4 3.04 -52.54 -66.50
C TYR A 4 1.68 -52.82 -67.19
N ILE A 5 1.51 -52.14 -68.37
CA ILE A 5 0.83 -52.57 -69.63
C ILE A 5 -0.73 -52.47 -69.63
N HIS A 6 -1.49 -51.96 -70.62
CA HIS A 6 -1.31 -51.45 -72.00
C HIS A 6 -2.53 -50.55 -72.36
N LYS A 7 -2.37 -49.40 -73.03
CA LYS A 7 -2.48 -49.17 -74.50
C LYS A 7 -3.80 -49.59 -75.18
N LYS A 8 -4.47 -48.56 -75.74
CA LYS A 8 -5.28 -48.55 -76.98
C LYS A 8 -6.68 -49.17 -76.97
N ALA A 9 -7.66 -48.39 -76.52
CA ALA A 9 -9.07 -48.52 -76.93
C ALA A 9 -9.76 -47.13 -76.95
N VAL A 10 -9.05 -46.12 -77.46
CA VAL A 10 -9.54 -44.75 -77.59
C VAL A 10 -9.33 -44.33 -79.05
N ILE A 11 -10.46 -44.05 -79.73
CA ILE A 11 -10.60 -43.52 -81.09
C ILE A 11 -10.44 -44.57 -82.22
N ALA A 12 -11.47 -45.42 -82.41
CA ALA A 12 -11.83 -46.03 -83.71
C ALA A 12 -13.15 -46.84 -83.61
N ALA A 13 -14.26 -46.19 -83.26
CA ALA A 13 -15.61 -46.65 -83.58
C ALA A 13 -16.61 -45.50 -83.37
N ALA A 14 -16.27 -44.34 -83.94
CA ALA A 14 -17.29 -43.40 -84.35
C ALA A 14 -18.04 -44.01 -85.55
N THR A 15 -19.33 -43.71 -85.62
CA THR A 15 -20.12 -43.63 -86.86
C THR A 15 -20.36 -44.92 -87.65
N ILE A 16 -21.45 -45.61 -87.30
CA ILE A 16 -22.55 -46.12 -88.14
C ILE A 16 -23.67 -46.41 -87.11
N LEU A 17 -24.52 -45.44 -86.74
CA LEU A 17 -25.75 -45.05 -87.43
C LEU A 17 -26.54 -46.21 -88.03
N GLY A 18 -27.71 -46.47 -87.45
CA GLY A 18 -28.80 -47.21 -88.08
C GLY A 18 -28.64 -48.72 -87.96
N VAL A 19 -29.66 -49.52 -87.67
CA VAL A 19 -31.10 -49.32 -87.90
C VAL A 19 -31.81 -50.33 -86.99
N ILE A 20 -33.06 -49.99 -86.63
CA ILE A 20 -34.16 -50.86 -86.19
C ILE A 20 -34.37 -50.95 -84.67
N GLY A 21 -35.41 -50.25 -84.21
CA GLY A 21 -36.14 -50.53 -82.98
C GLY A 21 -36.39 -49.31 -82.09
N CYS A 22 -36.87 -48.19 -82.66
CA CYS A 22 -38.26 -47.74 -82.53
C CYS A 22 -38.63 -47.32 -81.08
N THR A 23 -38.53 -46.02 -80.75
CA THR A 23 -39.62 -45.02 -80.91
C THR A 23 -40.87 -45.20 -80.04
N GLU A 24 -40.81 -45.93 -78.93
CA GLU A 24 -41.89 -45.88 -77.90
C GLU A 24 -41.48 -45.29 -76.54
N PHE A 25 -40.19 -45.01 -76.30
CA PHE A 25 -39.73 -44.53 -74.98
C PHE A 25 -39.56 -43.01 -74.90
N THR A 26 -39.31 -42.32 -76.01
CA THR A 26 -39.01 -40.88 -76.03
C THR A 26 -40.24 -39.97 -76.13
N GLU A 27 -41.37 -40.44 -76.68
CA GLU A 27 -42.62 -39.64 -76.76
C GLU A 27 -43.45 -39.62 -75.46
N LYS A 28 -43.02 -40.33 -74.40
CA LYS A 28 -43.70 -40.34 -73.08
C LYS A 28 -42.92 -39.66 -71.95
N ILE A 29 -41.79 -39.03 -72.23
CA ILE A 29 -40.95 -38.34 -71.22
C ILE A 29 -40.90 -36.82 -71.42
N GLU A 30 -41.33 -36.27 -72.58
CA GLU A 30 -41.29 -34.82 -72.81
C GLU A 30 -42.33 -34.01 -72.00
N ASP A 31 -43.31 -34.67 -71.36
CA ASP A 31 -44.21 -34.05 -70.36
C ASP A 31 -43.81 -34.35 -68.90
N PHE A 32 -42.63 -34.95 -68.66
CA PHE A 32 -42.12 -35.25 -67.33
C PHE A 32 -40.99 -34.30 -66.93
N ASN A 33 -41.32 -33.02 -66.75
CA ASN A 33 -40.47 -32.08 -66.02
C ASN A 33 -40.52 -32.40 -64.52
N ILE A 34 -39.79 -33.42 -64.06
CA ILE A 34 -39.28 -33.40 -62.69
C ILE A 34 -38.11 -32.43 -62.67
N GLY A 35 -38.43 -31.15 -62.53
CA GLY A 35 -37.51 -30.19 -61.94
C GLY A 35 -37.44 -30.47 -60.44
N VAL A 36 -36.64 -31.45 -60.00
CA VAL A 36 -36.14 -31.39 -58.61
C VAL A 36 -35.09 -30.28 -58.62
N THR A 37 -35.53 -29.05 -58.40
CA THR A 37 -34.67 -27.99 -57.88
C THR A 37 -34.17 -28.47 -56.52
N ASN A 38 -32.98 -29.06 -56.48
CA ASN A 38 -32.35 -29.65 -55.29
C ASN A 38 -31.88 -28.60 -54.24
N ALA A 39 -32.55 -27.46 -54.17
CA ALA A 39 -32.36 -26.45 -53.14
C ALA A 39 -33.69 -26.24 -52.42
N ILE A 40 -34.10 -27.21 -51.59
CA ILE A 40 -35.36 -27.16 -50.81
C ILE A 40 -35.32 -26.00 -49.79
N PHE A 41 -34.13 -25.57 -49.36
CA PHE A 41 -33.92 -24.45 -48.46
C PHE A 41 -33.08 -23.36 -49.15
N GLU A 42 -33.68 -22.19 -49.37
CA GLU A 42 -33.00 -21.06 -50.01
C GLU A 42 -32.02 -20.34 -49.07
N GLN A 43 -32.20 -20.48 -47.75
CA GLN A 43 -31.38 -19.84 -46.73
C GLN A 43 -31.10 -20.82 -45.60
N THR A 44 -29.81 -20.97 -45.25
CA THR A 44 -29.33 -21.80 -44.14
C THR A 44 -28.37 -21.00 -43.27
N ALA A 45 -28.33 -21.32 -41.98
CA ALA A 45 -27.40 -20.70 -41.06
C ALA A 45 -26.82 -21.73 -40.07
N VAL A 46 -25.57 -21.50 -39.71
CA VAL A 46 -24.89 -22.22 -38.63
C VAL A 46 -24.55 -21.22 -37.54
N LEU A 47 -25.14 -21.39 -36.37
CA LEU A 47 -24.79 -20.63 -35.17
C LEU A 47 -23.71 -21.43 -34.43
N GLU A 48 -22.52 -20.88 -34.29
CA GLU A 48 -21.40 -21.46 -33.55
C GLU A 48 -21.36 -20.84 -32.14
N LEU A 49 -21.45 -21.67 -31.11
CA LEU A 49 -21.28 -21.26 -29.72
C LEU A 49 -19.80 -21.18 -29.38
N LYS A 50 -19.37 -20.05 -28.81
CA LYS A 50 -17.99 -19.82 -28.38
C LYS A 50 -17.93 -19.49 -26.91
N ASP A 51 -17.05 -20.15 -26.17
CA ASP A 51 -16.74 -19.76 -24.80
C ASP A 51 -15.94 -18.45 -24.80
N ALA A 52 -16.40 -17.47 -24.03
CA ALA A 52 -15.78 -16.14 -23.92
C ALA A 52 -14.34 -16.18 -23.40
N PHE A 53 -13.95 -17.24 -22.70
CA PHE A 53 -12.63 -17.47 -22.11
C PHE A 53 -11.80 -18.48 -22.92
N GLY A 54 -12.27 -18.91 -24.09
CA GLY A 54 -11.57 -19.81 -25.00
C GLY A 54 -11.66 -21.31 -24.67
N ASN A 55 -12.46 -21.73 -23.69
CA ASN A 55 -12.64 -23.15 -23.35
C ASN A 55 -13.72 -23.82 -24.21
N GLN A 56 -13.41 -24.09 -25.47
CA GLN A 56 -14.39 -24.68 -26.39
C GLN A 56 -14.87 -26.09 -25.96
N GLN A 57 -14.03 -26.89 -25.30
CA GLN A 57 -14.43 -28.21 -24.82
C GLN A 57 -15.58 -28.13 -23.80
N GLY A 58 -15.61 -27.08 -22.96
CA GLY A 58 -16.70 -26.90 -22.02
C GLY A 58 -18.05 -26.58 -22.68
N ILE A 59 -18.05 -26.07 -23.90
CA ILE A 59 -19.29 -25.90 -24.69
C ILE A 59 -19.76 -27.27 -25.18
N VAL A 60 -18.86 -28.08 -25.73
CA VAL A 60 -19.16 -29.43 -26.25
C VAL A 60 -19.67 -30.37 -25.15
N ASP A 61 -19.14 -30.26 -23.94
CA ASP A 61 -19.53 -31.13 -22.81
C ASP A 61 -20.83 -30.69 -22.12
N THR A 62 -21.46 -29.58 -22.55
CA THR A 62 -22.66 -29.02 -21.91
C THR A 62 -23.90 -29.27 -22.76
N ASP A 63 -24.94 -29.88 -22.17
CA ASP A 63 -26.25 -30.00 -22.81
C ASP A 63 -26.98 -28.64 -22.80
N PHE A 64 -27.01 -27.94 -23.95
CA PHE A 64 -27.70 -26.67 -24.09
C PHE A 64 -29.17 -26.82 -24.51
N THR A 65 -30.03 -26.01 -23.88
CA THR A 65 -31.40 -25.76 -24.34
C THR A 65 -31.42 -24.53 -25.22
N VAL A 66 -32.00 -24.65 -26.42
CA VAL A 66 -32.13 -23.58 -27.40
C VAL A 66 -33.60 -23.24 -27.62
N VAL A 67 -33.95 -21.96 -27.49
CA VAL A 67 -35.31 -21.45 -27.71
C VAL A 67 -35.27 -20.29 -28.69
N PHE A 68 -36.05 -20.40 -29.77
CA PHE A 68 -36.21 -19.33 -30.77
C PHE A 68 -37.47 -18.50 -30.47
N SER A 69 -37.34 -17.18 -30.53
CA SER A 69 -38.44 -16.24 -30.32
C SER A 69 -38.37 -15.05 -31.29
N GLY A 70 -39.39 -14.20 -31.30
CA GLY A 70 -39.46 -13.05 -32.21
C GLY A 70 -40.34 -13.30 -33.44
N ALA A 71 -40.42 -12.29 -34.31
CA ALA A 71 -41.42 -12.23 -35.38
C ALA A 71 -41.26 -13.32 -36.45
N ASP A 72 -40.04 -13.79 -36.67
CA ASP A 72 -39.73 -14.77 -37.71
C ASP A 72 -39.31 -16.16 -37.17
N ALA A 73 -39.42 -16.40 -35.86
CA ALA A 73 -38.97 -17.66 -35.26
C ALA A 73 -39.75 -18.89 -35.76
N ASP A 74 -41.03 -18.74 -36.08
CA ASP A 74 -41.88 -19.84 -36.54
C ASP A 74 -41.60 -20.28 -37.99
N LYS A 75 -40.70 -19.55 -38.67
CA LYS A 75 -40.21 -19.83 -40.04
C LYS A 75 -38.93 -20.67 -40.05
N LEU A 76 -38.37 -20.99 -38.89
CA LEU A 76 -37.13 -21.76 -38.77
C LEU A 76 -37.44 -23.25 -38.61
N VAL A 77 -36.63 -24.10 -39.24
CA VAL A 77 -36.65 -25.55 -39.11
C VAL A 77 -35.22 -26.10 -39.07
N SER A 78 -35.04 -27.33 -38.61
CA SER A 78 -33.77 -28.06 -38.72
C SER A 78 -33.46 -28.43 -40.17
N GLU A 79 -32.26 -28.95 -40.45
CA GLU A 79 -31.93 -29.48 -41.79
C GLU A 79 -32.84 -30.65 -42.22
N ALA A 80 -33.44 -31.36 -41.26
CA ALA A 80 -34.42 -32.41 -41.51
C ALA A 80 -35.85 -31.88 -41.74
N GLY A 81 -36.07 -30.56 -41.60
CA GLY A 81 -37.38 -29.93 -41.75
C GLY A 81 -38.25 -29.98 -40.48
N GLU A 82 -37.68 -30.30 -39.33
CA GLU A 82 -38.39 -30.36 -38.04
C GLU A 82 -38.38 -29.00 -37.33
N PHE A 83 -39.39 -28.71 -36.50
CA PHE A 83 -39.42 -27.47 -35.70
C PHE A 83 -38.58 -27.55 -34.43
N GLU A 84 -38.16 -28.74 -34.03
CA GLU A 84 -37.24 -28.94 -32.92
C GLU A 84 -35.81 -28.77 -33.43
N ILE A 85 -35.19 -27.64 -33.08
CA ILE A 85 -33.81 -27.31 -33.43
C ILE A 85 -32.97 -27.46 -32.15
N LYS A 86 -31.92 -28.26 -32.23
CA LYS A 86 -31.01 -28.56 -31.10
C LYS A 86 -29.62 -28.02 -31.35
N GLU A 87 -28.91 -27.85 -30.26
CA GLU A 87 -27.46 -27.65 -30.24
C GLU A 87 -26.78 -29.04 -30.29
N ASN A 88 -25.72 -29.16 -31.09
CA ASN A 88 -24.83 -30.32 -31.15
C ASN A 88 -23.36 -29.87 -31.28
N ASP A 89 -22.50 -30.31 -30.37
CA ASP A 89 -21.04 -30.08 -30.39
C ASP A 89 -20.59 -28.60 -30.53
N GLY A 90 -21.34 -27.68 -29.94
CA GLY A 90 -21.19 -26.23 -30.04
C GLY A 90 -21.83 -25.59 -31.28
N PHE A 91 -22.67 -26.32 -32.02
CA PHE A 91 -23.28 -25.81 -33.26
C PHE A 91 -24.80 -25.97 -33.27
N ILE A 92 -25.48 -24.94 -33.76
CA ILE A 92 -26.92 -24.96 -34.01
C ILE A 92 -27.11 -24.74 -35.52
N GLN A 93 -27.60 -25.76 -36.20
CA GLN A 93 -27.89 -25.72 -37.64
C GLN A 93 -29.37 -25.46 -37.86
N LEU A 94 -29.68 -24.46 -38.68
CA LEU A 94 -31.05 -24.08 -38.98
C LEU A 94 -31.22 -23.70 -40.45
N SER A 95 -32.42 -23.96 -40.94
CA SER A 95 -32.88 -23.73 -42.30
C SER A 95 -34.18 -22.93 -42.29
N VAL A 96 -34.40 -22.17 -43.35
CA VAL A 96 -35.63 -21.39 -43.49
C VAL A 96 -36.72 -22.22 -44.15
N ASN A 97 -37.87 -22.38 -43.48
CA ASN A 97 -38.99 -23.15 -43.98
C ASN A 97 -39.60 -22.51 -45.25
N PRO A 98 -39.51 -23.16 -46.43
CA PRO A 98 -39.96 -22.57 -47.68
C PRO A 98 -41.47 -22.34 -47.70
N ASN A 99 -42.26 -23.10 -46.94
CA ASN A 99 -43.72 -22.96 -46.90
C ASN A 99 -44.19 -21.70 -46.15
N LYS A 100 -43.31 -21.09 -45.34
CA LYS A 100 -43.64 -19.93 -44.50
C LYS A 100 -42.85 -18.67 -44.87
N SER A 101 -41.90 -18.76 -45.81
CA SER A 101 -40.90 -17.73 -46.07
C SER A 101 -40.83 -17.27 -47.53
N THR A 102 -41.83 -17.59 -48.35
CA THR A 102 -41.89 -17.18 -49.75
C THR A 102 -41.75 -15.66 -49.90
N GLY A 103 -40.66 -15.22 -50.54
CA GLY A 103 -40.37 -13.79 -50.79
C GLY A 103 -39.75 -13.03 -49.61
N VAL A 104 -39.43 -13.71 -48.50
CA VAL A 104 -38.76 -13.10 -47.34
C VAL A 104 -37.25 -13.06 -47.56
N LYS A 105 -36.69 -11.85 -47.68
CA LYS A 105 -35.25 -11.62 -47.93
C LYS A 105 -34.44 -11.41 -46.65
N GLU A 106 -35.11 -11.10 -45.54
CA GLU A 106 -34.47 -10.87 -44.25
C GLU A 106 -35.35 -11.47 -43.15
N LEU A 107 -34.75 -12.26 -42.25
CA LEU A 107 -35.44 -12.86 -41.10
C LEU A 107 -34.80 -12.35 -39.82
N ASN A 108 -35.63 -11.90 -38.88
CA ASN A 108 -35.20 -11.40 -37.58
C ASN A 108 -35.86 -12.20 -36.45
N PHE A 109 -35.02 -12.82 -35.63
CA PHE A 109 -35.45 -13.64 -34.50
C PHE A 109 -34.41 -13.55 -33.38
N ASP A 110 -34.81 -13.96 -32.20
CA ASP A 110 -33.94 -14.08 -31.03
C ASP A 110 -33.66 -15.54 -30.74
N VAL A 111 -32.44 -15.85 -30.32
CA VAL A 111 -32.02 -17.18 -29.88
C VAL A 111 -31.65 -17.10 -28.40
N THR A 112 -32.43 -17.74 -27.55
CA THR A 112 -32.13 -17.87 -26.12
C THR A 112 -31.49 -19.22 -25.85
N ILE A 113 -30.31 -19.20 -25.22
CA ILE A 113 -29.51 -20.38 -24.93
C ILE A 113 -29.26 -20.46 -23.41
N SER A 114 -29.50 -21.63 -22.82
CA SER A 114 -29.24 -21.91 -21.40
C SER A 114 -28.69 -23.33 -21.21
N GLY A 115 -27.84 -23.53 -20.20
CA GLY A 115 -27.26 -24.86 -19.90
C GLY A 115 -25.98 -24.78 -19.07
N GLY A 116 -25.73 -25.79 -18.24
CA GLY A 116 -24.51 -25.91 -17.44
C GLY A 116 -24.26 -24.72 -16.49
N SER A 117 -23.00 -24.27 -16.43
CA SER A 117 -22.54 -23.09 -15.69
C SER A 117 -22.54 -21.80 -16.54
N TYR A 118 -23.08 -21.84 -17.76
CA TYR A 118 -23.10 -20.69 -18.66
C TYR A 118 -24.30 -19.79 -18.38
N LYS A 119 -24.07 -18.47 -18.47
CA LYS A 119 -25.11 -17.46 -18.35
C LYS A 119 -26.15 -17.62 -19.44
N THR A 120 -27.42 -17.75 -19.06
CA THR A 120 -28.54 -17.70 -19.99
C THR A 120 -28.49 -16.40 -20.80
N SER A 121 -28.40 -16.52 -22.12
CA SER A 121 -28.17 -15.39 -23.02
C SER A 121 -29.15 -15.42 -24.18
N THR A 122 -29.67 -14.25 -24.55
CA THR A 122 -30.55 -14.06 -25.71
C THR A 122 -29.84 -13.22 -26.75
N PHE A 123 -29.71 -13.77 -27.96
CA PHE A 123 -28.99 -13.15 -29.06
C PHE A 123 -29.97 -12.75 -30.17
N PRO A 124 -30.03 -11.47 -30.57
CA PRO A 124 -30.76 -11.07 -31.76
C PRO A 124 -29.98 -11.51 -33.01
N VAL A 125 -30.65 -12.23 -33.91
CA VAL A 125 -30.10 -12.78 -35.15
C VAL A 125 -30.87 -12.23 -36.34
N SER A 126 -30.14 -11.74 -37.33
CA SER A 126 -30.66 -11.27 -38.61
C SER A 126 -30.01 -12.06 -39.75
N LEU A 127 -30.82 -12.79 -40.52
CA LEU A 127 -30.36 -13.55 -41.69
C LEU A 127 -30.74 -12.79 -42.96
N LYS A 128 -29.73 -12.47 -43.79
CA LYS A 128 -29.89 -11.71 -45.05
C LYS A 128 -29.41 -12.46 -46.29
N ASP A 129 -28.50 -13.41 -46.10
CA ASP A 129 -27.84 -14.15 -47.16
C ASP A 129 -28.13 -15.66 -47.09
N THR A 130 -27.93 -16.36 -48.20
CA THR A 130 -28.27 -17.78 -48.38
C THR A 130 -27.48 -18.75 -47.51
N VAL A 131 -26.28 -18.36 -47.05
CA VAL A 131 -25.47 -19.11 -46.08
C VAL A 131 -24.83 -18.14 -45.10
N SER A 132 -25.18 -18.23 -43.82
CA SER A 132 -24.63 -17.38 -42.75
C SER A 132 -23.98 -18.21 -41.64
N LYS A 133 -22.73 -17.92 -41.29
CA LYS A 133 -22.10 -18.41 -40.05
C LYS A 133 -22.11 -17.30 -39.01
N ILE A 134 -22.73 -17.55 -37.86
CA ILE A 134 -22.91 -16.56 -36.79
C ILE A 134 -22.27 -17.10 -35.51
N ASN A 135 -21.42 -16.30 -34.87
CA ASN A 135 -20.81 -16.69 -33.61
C ASN A 135 -21.62 -16.12 -32.44
N LEU A 136 -22.04 -16.98 -31.52
CA LEU A 136 -22.71 -16.60 -30.28
C LEU A 136 -21.75 -16.84 -29.12
N THR A 137 -21.38 -15.77 -28.42
CA THR A 137 -20.41 -15.87 -27.33
C THR A 137 -21.13 -16.15 -26.01
N MET A 138 -20.83 -17.30 -25.41
CA MET A 138 -21.35 -17.75 -24.12
C MET A 138 -20.37 -17.41 -23.02
N VAL A 139 -20.89 -16.96 -21.87
CA VAL A 139 -20.07 -16.62 -20.70
C VAL A 139 -20.29 -17.68 -19.62
N ASP A 140 -19.24 -18.40 -19.27
CA ASP A 140 -19.23 -19.34 -18.15
C ASP A 140 -19.16 -18.56 -16.82
N GLU A 141 -20.27 -18.52 -16.08
CA GLU A 141 -20.36 -17.74 -14.84
C GLU A 141 -19.47 -18.29 -13.72
N SER A 142 -19.01 -19.55 -13.84
CA SER A 142 -18.05 -20.14 -12.92
C SER A 142 -16.63 -19.59 -13.09
N LYS A 143 -16.29 -19.06 -14.27
CA LYS A 143 -14.98 -18.47 -14.59
C LYS A 143 -14.93 -16.98 -14.34
N ILE A 144 -16.07 -16.35 -14.04
CA ILE A 144 -16.11 -14.95 -13.64
C ILE A 144 -15.50 -14.87 -12.24
N TYR A 145 -14.42 -14.10 -12.13
CA TYR A 145 -13.87 -13.73 -10.83
C TYR A 145 -14.90 -12.90 -10.06
N LYS A 146 -15.48 -13.48 -9.01
CA LYS A 146 -16.42 -12.80 -8.10
C LYS A 146 -15.74 -12.27 -6.84
N GLY A 147 -14.47 -12.63 -6.66
CA GLY A 147 -13.68 -12.33 -5.47
C GLY A 147 -14.29 -12.91 -4.19
N GLN A 148 -15.03 -14.02 -4.28
CA GLN A 148 -15.67 -14.68 -3.14
C GLN A 148 -15.80 -16.19 -3.38
N ASN A 149 -15.61 -16.96 -2.31
CA ASN A 149 -15.64 -18.42 -2.26
C ASN A 149 -16.12 -18.91 -0.89
N GLU A 150 -16.82 -20.03 -0.85
CA GLU A 150 -17.35 -20.62 0.38
C GLU A 150 -16.94 -22.10 0.51
N ALA A 151 -16.72 -22.54 1.75
CA ALA A 151 -16.63 -23.95 2.09
C ALA A 151 -17.49 -24.26 3.30
N SER A 152 -18.26 -25.35 3.22
CA SER A 152 -19.13 -25.80 4.30
C SER A 152 -18.79 -27.23 4.74
N LYS A 153 -19.05 -27.53 6.02
CA LYS A 153 -18.83 -28.85 6.60
C LYS A 153 -19.75 -29.08 7.79
N THR A 154 -20.22 -30.32 7.96
CA THR A 154 -20.95 -30.75 9.15
C THR A 154 -20.04 -31.67 9.97
N LEU A 155 -19.87 -31.38 11.26
CA LEU A 155 -19.09 -32.21 12.19
C LEU A 155 -20.00 -32.83 13.24
N GLY A 156 -19.86 -34.15 13.45
CA GLY A 156 -20.53 -34.83 14.54
C GLY A 156 -19.99 -34.40 15.91
N LEU A 157 -20.89 -34.30 16.89
CA LEU A 157 -20.58 -33.96 18.28
C LEU A 157 -20.83 -35.18 19.17
N THR A 158 -19.99 -35.33 20.20
CA THR A 158 -20.22 -36.30 21.28
C THR A 158 -20.12 -35.55 22.61
N ASN A 159 -21.15 -35.66 23.45
CA ASN A 159 -21.27 -34.85 24.67
C ASN A 159 -21.10 -33.34 24.40
N ASN A 160 -21.71 -32.86 23.32
CA ASN A 160 -21.68 -31.47 22.85
C ASN A 160 -20.27 -30.95 22.49
N ALA A 161 -19.31 -31.84 22.23
CA ALA A 161 -17.94 -31.47 21.88
C ALA A 161 -17.47 -32.19 20.61
N THR A 162 -16.54 -31.58 19.88
CA THR A 162 -15.84 -32.22 18.75
C THR A 162 -14.94 -33.36 19.25
N THR A 163 -14.87 -34.45 18.48
CA THR A 163 -14.03 -35.62 18.82
C THR A 163 -12.72 -35.69 18.04
N THR A 164 -12.64 -34.99 16.91
CA THR A 164 -11.45 -34.93 16.04
C THR A 164 -11.16 -33.51 15.61
N ALA A 165 -9.87 -33.17 15.54
CA ALA A 165 -9.44 -31.90 14.96
C ALA A 165 -9.84 -31.86 13.48
N THR A 166 -10.47 -30.76 13.05
CA THR A 166 -11.00 -30.66 11.69
C THR A 166 -10.73 -29.29 11.09
N THR A 167 -10.21 -29.29 9.87
CA THR A 167 -10.03 -28.09 9.05
C THR A 167 -11.16 -27.96 8.02
N VAL A 168 -11.66 -26.73 7.86
CA VAL A 168 -12.55 -26.30 6.78
C VAL A 168 -11.81 -25.21 6.02
N LYS A 169 -11.60 -25.38 4.71
CA LYS A 169 -10.80 -24.49 3.87
C LYS A 169 -11.56 -24.16 2.58
N THR A 170 -11.61 -22.88 2.22
CA THR A 170 -12.18 -22.42 0.95
C THR A 170 -11.27 -22.75 -0.24
N SER A 171 -11.84 -22.86 -1.44
CA SER A 171 -11.09 -23.17 -2.68
C SER A 171 -10.79 -21.91 -3.48
N THR A 172 -9.74 -21.86 -4.29
CA THR A 172 -9.45 -20.73 -5.21
C THR A 172 -10.41 -20.64 -6.41
N ASN A 173 -11.53 -21.36 -6.41
CA ASN A 173 -12.55 -21.20 -7.44
C ASN A 173 -13.38 -19.94 -7.14
N GLY A 174 -13.39 -18.96 -8.05
CA GLY A 174 -14.07 -17.68 -7.86
C GLY A 174 -13.34 -16.65 -6.98
N SER A 175 -12.14 -16.97 -6.48
CA SER A 175 -11.35 -16.13 -5.58
C SER A 175 -9.84 -16.32 -5.78
N LEU A 176 -9.03 -15.29 -5.50
CA LEU A 176 -7.56 -15.30 -5.59
C LEU A 176 -6.89 -15.84 -4.33
N SER A 177 -7.62 -15.96 -3.23
CA SER A 177 -7.11 -16.37 -1.93
C SER A 177 -8.00 -17.45 -1.28
N THR A 178 -7.48 -18.05 -0.22
CA THR A 178 -8.21 -19.01 0.60
C THR A 178 -8.23 -18.60 2.05
N SER A 179 -9.32 -18.95 2.74
CA SER A 179 -9.38 -18.92 4.20
C SER A 179 -9.55 -20.33 4.73
N ALA A 180 -8.96 -20.61 5.87
CA ALA A 180 -9.10 -21.87 6.57
C ALA A 180 -9.35 -21.65 8.06
N ILE A 181 -10.20 -22.49 8.64
CA ILE A 181 -10.34 -22.61 10.08
C ILE A 181 -10.00 -24.03 10.52
N THR A 182 -9.37 -24.17 11.67
CA THR A 182 -9.12 -25.47 12.31
C THR A 182 -9.77 -25.51 13.68
N ILE A 183 -10.75 -26.40 13.82
CA ILE A 183 -11.44 -26.65 15.09
C ILE A 183 -10.73 -27.78 15.80
N LYS A 184 -10.23 -27.51 17.00
CA LYS A 184 -9.50 -28.49 17.83
C LYS A 184 -10.47 -29.51 18.43
N THR A 185 -9.94 -30.67 18.85
CA THR A 185 -10.72 -31.68 19.59
C THR A 185 -11.19 -31.11 20.93
N GLY A 186 -12.37 -31.54 21.41
CA GLY A 186 -12.95 -31.10 22.68
C GLY A 186 -13.60 -29.72 22.63
N THR A 187 -13.76 -29.14 21.44
CA THR A 187 -14.38 -27.82 21.27
C THR A 187 -15.90 -27.94 21.46
N GLN A 188 -16.42 -27.19 22.41
CA GLN A 188 -17.84 -26.99 22.70
C GLN A 188 -18.26 -25.63 22.17
N PHE A 189 -19.48 -25.59 21.62
CA PHE A 189 -20.06 -24.43 20.97
C PHE A 189 -21.02 -23.74 21.93
N LYS A 190 -20.97 -22.41 21.98
CA LYS A 190 -21.76 -21.60 22.91
C LYS A 190 -22.52 -20.50 22.19
N ASP A 191 -23.68 -20.16 22.72
CA ASP A 191 -24.47 -19.02 22.27
C ASP A 191 -23.89 -17.67 22.74
N ALA A 192 -24.60 -16.57 22.44
CA ALA A 192 -24.23 -15.23 22.86
C ALA A 192 -24.15 -15.07 24.39
N ALA A 193 -25.04 -15.75 25.12
CA ALA A 193 -25.10 -15.75 26.58
C ALA A 193 -23.98 -16.60 27.23
N GLY A 194 -23.26 -17.40 26.43
CA GLY A 194 -22.19 -18.28 26.88
C GLY A 194 -22.66 -19.66 27.35
N ALA A 195 -23.93 -20.00 27.12
CA ALA A 195 -24.46 -21.34 27.41
C ALA A 195 -23.99 -22.34 26.34
N VAL A 196 -23.66 -23.57 26.77
CA VAL A 196 -23.24 -24.64 25.85
C VAL A 196 -24.44 -25.12 25.04
N LEU A 197 -24.31 -25.10 23.72
CA LEU A 197 -25.32 -25.59 22.80
C LEU A 197 -25.32 -27.12 22.76
N THR A 198 -26.52 -27.71 22.71
CA THR A 198 -26.71 -29.16 22.69
C THR A 198 -27.17 -29.64 21.33
N GLY A 199 -26.48 -30.61 20.73
CA GLY A 199 -26.83 -31.15 19.41
C GLY A 199 -25.96 -32.35 19.01
N SER A 200 -26.39 -33.06 17.97
CA SER A 200 -25.66 -34.19 17.38
C SER A 200 -24.53 -33.75 16.45
N ASP A 201 -24.63 -32.53 15.91
CA ASP A 201 -23.69 -31.98 14.94
C ASP A 201 -23.61 -30.46 15.04
N VAL A 202 -22.56 -29.92 14.43
CA VAL A 202 -22.38 -28.49 14.14
C VAL A 202 -22.23 -28.33 12.63
N LYS A 203 -23.02 -27.42 12.05
CA LYS A 203 -22.87 -26.98 10.66
C LYS A 203 -21.93 -25.78 10.65
N ILE A 204 -20.96 -25.79 9.74
CA ILE A 204 -19.93 -24.78 9.63
C ILE A 204 -19.94 -24.27 8.19
N ALA A 205 -19.87 -22.96 8.02
CA ALA A 205 -19.55 -22.33 6.75
C ALA A 205 -18.43 -21.29 6.95
N VAL A 206 -17.47 -21.31 6.03
CA VAL A 206 -16.37 -20.35 5.95
C VAL A 206 -16.47 -19.68 4.60
N THR A 207 -16.64 -18.36 4.60
CA THR A 207 -16.65 -17.54 3.39
C THR A 207 -15.39 -16.70 3.37
N ASN A 208 -14.67 -16.75 2.25
CA ASN A 208 -13.55 -15.87 1.98
C ASN A 208 -13.96 -14.88 0.89
N THR A 209 -13.57 -13.63 1.08
CA THR A 209 -13.80 -12.56 0.11
C THR A 209 -12.47 -11.85 -0.13
N ASP A 210 -11.99 -11.80 -1.37
CA ASP A 210 -10.68 -11.22 -1.68
C ASP A 210 -10.60 -9.73 -1.34
N ALA A 211 -9.42 -9.27 -0.93
CA ALA A 211 -9.16 -7.88 -0.56
C ALA A 211 -9.53 -6.86 -1.66
N LEU A 212 -9.45 -7.27 -2.93
CA LEU A 212 -9.75 -6.47 -4.11
C LEU A 212 -11.09 -6.85 -4.76
N SER A 213 -11.96 -7.56 -4.06
CA SER A 213 -13.26 -7.94 -4.59
C SER A 213 -14.21 -6.74 -4.69
N ASP A 214 -14.95 -6.63 -5.80
CA ASP A 214 -15.97 -5.60 -6.02
C ASP A 214 -17.14 -5.69 -5.02
N VAL A 215 -17.29 -6.83 -4.33
CA VAL A 215 -18.33 -7.02 -3.30
C VAL A 215 -17.92 -6.45 -1.94
N LEU A 216 -16.64 -6.15 -1.71
CA LEU A 216 -16.20 -5.47 -0.48
C LEU A 216 -16.46 -3.96 -0.58
N PRO A 217 -17.17 -3.36 0.39
CA PRO A 217 -17.30 -1.92 0.46
C PRO A 217 -15.93 -1.24 0.62
N SER A 218 -15.83 -0.01 0.12
CA SER A 218 -14.67 0.85 0.39
C SER A 218 -14.44 0.97 1.90
N THR A 219 -13.20 0.80 2.35
CA THR A 219 -12.83 0.94 3.77
C THR A 219 -13.16 2.31 4.35
N SER A 220 -13.34 3.34 3.51
CA SER A 220 -13.73 4.69 3.91
C SER A 220 -15.13 4.79 4.54
N VAL A 221 -15.99 3.78 4.37
CA VAL A 221 -17.32 3.74 5.01
C VAL A 221 -17.28 3.10 6.40
N PHE A 222 -16.14 2.56 6.81
CA PHE A 222 -15.96 1.87 8.08
C PHE A 222 -15.23 2.73 9.11
N THR A 223 -15.51 2.48 10.39
CA THR A 223 -14.77 3.02 11.52
C THR A 223 -13.93 1.92 12.14
N PHE A 224 -12.61 2.09 12.18
CA PHE A 224 -11.69 1.15 12.83
C PHE A 224 -11.34 1.64 14.24
N LYS A 225 -11.37 0.76 15.25
CA LYS A 225 -11.00 1.08 16.63
C LYS A 225 -9.70 0.37 17.03
N ASP A 226 -8.81 1.08 17.71
CA ASP A 226 -7.53 0.55 18.19
C ASP A 226 -7.70 -0.45 19.36
N ASP A 227 -6.58 -0.93 19.91
CA ASP A 227 -6.52 -1.88 21.02
C ASP A 227 -7.10 -1.34 22.34
N LYS A 228 -7.35 -0.03 22.42
CA LYS A 228 -8.00 0.66 23.55
C LYS A 228 -9.47 0.99 23.25
N GLY A 229 -9.98 0.60 22.08
CA GLY A 229 -11.34 0.87 21.65
C GLY A 229 -11.56 2.30 21.15
N VAL A 230 -10.51 3.06 20.89
CA VAL A 230 -10.57 4.43 20.37
C VAL A 230 -10.57 4.41 18.84
N ALA A 231 -11.41 5.24 18.22
CA ALA A 231 -11.47 5.34 16.76
C ALA A 231 -10.13 5.83 16.18
N ILE A 232 -9.64 5.11 15.17
CA ILE A 232 -8.46 5.45 14.40
C ILE A 232 -8.87 6.52 13.38
N THR A 233 -8.28 7.72 13.50
CA THR A 233 -8.55 8.86 12.62
C THR A 233 -7.27 9.31 11.92
N GLY A 234 -7.38 10.01 10.78
CA GLY A 234 -6.22 10.50 10.02
C GLY A 234 -5.40 9.39 9.32
N LYS A 235 -5.99 8.21 9.14
CA LYS A 235 -5.41 7.08 8.41
C LYS A 235 -6.39 6.52 7.40
N GLU A 236 -5.88 6.13 6.24
CA GLU A 236 -6.56 5.30 5.26
C GLU A 236 -6.36 3.83 5.63
N ALA A 237 -7.46 3.12 5.85
CA ALA A 237 -7.45 1.68 6.03
C ALA A 237 -7.45 0.97 4.67
N THR A 238 -6.77 -0.16 4.55
CA THR A 238 -6.80 -1.01 3.36
C THR A 238 -6.76 -2.46 3.78
N PHE A 239 -7.64 -3.29 3.22
CA PHE A 239 -7.60 -4.73 3.41
C PHE A 239 -6.32 -5.29 2.79
N LEU A 240 -5.49 -5.92 3.60
CA LEU A 240 -4.22 -6.51 3.16
C LEU A 240 -4.42 -7.94 2.65
N ALA A 241 -5.42 -8.64 3.20
CA ALA A 241 -5.76 -10.01 2.88
C ALA A 241 -7.27 -10.16 2.71
N GLY A 242 -7.71 -11.36 2.31
CA GLY A 242 -9.14 -11.68 2.23
C GLY A 242 -9.88 -11.43 3.56
N ASN A 243 -11.15 -11.09 3.46
CA ASN A 243 -12.09 -11.04 4.57
C ASN A 243 -12.68 -12.45 4.79
N THR A 244 -12.60 -12.94 6.02
CA THR A 244 -13.08 -14.27 6.41
C THR A 244 -14.31 -14.13 7.28
N GLN A 245 -15.45 -14.58 6.78
CA GLN A 245 -16.66 -14.76 7.58
C GLN A 245 -16.78 -16.22 8.01
N ILE A 246 -17.06 -16.44 9.29
CA ILE A 246 -17.24 -17.77 9.85
C ILE A 246 -18.63 -17.84 10.50
N THR A 247 -19.48 -18.73 9.99
CA THR A 247 -20.78 -19.01 10.60
C THR A 247 -20.84 -20.46 11.06
N MET A 248 -21.46 -20.68 12.22
CA MET A 248 -21.73 -22.02 12.70
C MET A 248 -23.09 -22.10 13.36
N ASP A 249 -23.73 -23.27 13.23
CA ASP A 249 -25.06 -23.54 13.74
C ASP A 249 -25.09 -24.91 14.42
N VAL A 250 -25.71 -24.97 15.61
CA VAL A 250 -26.02 -26.24 16.30
C VAL A 250 -27.53 -26.29 16.47
N ASN A 251 -28.18 -27.20 15.74
CA ASN A 251 -29.63 -27.43 15.80
C ASN A 251 -30.48 -26.15 15.58
N GLY A 252 -30.10 -25.31 14.61
CA GLY A 252 -30.78 -24.05 14.29
C GLY A 252 -30.46 -22.88 15.23
N THR A 253 -29.55 -23.07 16.20
CA THR A 253 -29.05 -21.98 17.05
C THR A 253 -27.66 -21.53 16.60
N PRO A 254 -27.49 -20.24 16.26
CA PRO A 254 -26.19 -19.69 15.91
C PRO A 254 -25.18 -19.80 17.06
N VAL A 255 -24.00 -20.30 16.74
CA VAL A 255 -22.85 -20.24 17.65
C VAL A 255 -22.33 -18.81 17.71
N LYS A 256 -21.84 -18.38 18.87
CA LYS A 256 -21.12 -17.10 19.02
C LYS A 256 -19.77 -17.24 19.73
N LYS A 257 -19.59 -18.27 20.56
CA LYS A 257 -18.38 -18.48 21.37
C LYS A 257 -17.96 -19.94 21.43
N PHE A 258 -16.72 -20.17 21.84
CA PHE A 258 -16.14 -21.50 22.04
C PHE A 258 -15.52 -21.63 23.44
N ASN A 259 -15.33 -22.87 23.94
CA ASN A 259 -14.51 -23.13 25.13
C ASN A 259 -13.00 -23.22 24.80
N ASN A 260 -12.67 -23.71 23.60
CA ASN A 260 -11.31 -23.84 23.08
C ASN A 260 -11.16 -22.89 21.90
N ALA A 261 -10.01 -22.22 21.80
CA ALA A 261 -9.74 -21.37 20.65
C ALA A 261 -9.61 -22.18 19.37
N ILE A 262 -10.15 -21.64 18.28
CA ILE A 262 -9.99 -22.18 16.93
C ILE A 262 -8.89 -21.41 16.20
N ASP A 263 -8.18 -22.09 15.30
CA ASP A 263 -7.14 -21.47 14.49
C ASP A 263 -7.78 -20.91 13.21
N VAL A 264 -7.44 -19.68 12.84
CA VAL A 264 -7.83 -19.06 11.57
C VAL A 264 -6.56 -18.79 10.77
N ALA A 265 -6.62 -19.02 9.46
CA ALA A 265 -5.55 -18.77 8.52
C ALA A 265 -6.12 -18.12 7.26
N ILE A 266 -5.61 -16.93 6.92
CA ILE A 266 -6.00 -16.17 5.72
C ILE A 266 -4.81 -16.13 4.78
N GLU A 267 -4.98 -16.66 3.57
CA GLU A 267 -3.90 -16.77 2.58
C GLU A 267 -3.57 -15.42 1.96
N ILE A 268 -2.28 -15.17 1.78
CA ILE A 268 -1.72 -14.02 1.06
C ILE A 268 -0.62 -14.51 0.10
N PRO A 269 -0.36 -13.80 -1.01
CA PRO A 269 0.72 -14.17 -1.89
C PRO A 269 2.08 -13.89 -1.24
N SER A 270 3.10 -14.72 -1.52
CA SER A 270 4.42 -14.59 -0.88
C SER A 270 5.20 -13.35 -1.31
N ASP A 271 4.81 -12.71 -2.40
CA ASP A 271 5.36 -11.45 -2.91
C ASP A 271 4.56 -10.22 -2.45
N ALA A 272 3.57 -10.40 -1.56
CA ALA A 272 2.87 -9.29 -0.93
C ALA A 272 3.86 -8.31 -0.30
N THR A 273 3.56 -7.01 -0.39
CA THR A 273 4.36 -5.96 0.25
C THR A 273 3.82 -5.71 1.65
N ASN A 274 4.70 -5.72 2.65
CA ASN A 274 4.38 -5.30 4.00
C ASN A 274 4.17 -3.77 3.99
N PRO A 275 2.94 -3.27 4.24
CA PRO A 275 2.64 -1.84 4.13
C PRO A 275 3.30 -0.98 5.21
N THR A 276 3.76 -1.59 6.31
CA THR A 276 4.47 -0.89 7.39
C THR A 276 5.93 -0.67 7.04
N THR A 277 6.60 -1.67 6.46
CA THR A 277 8.04 -1.63 6.18
C THR A 277 8.38 -1.28 4.74
N GLY A 278 7.44 -1.48 3.80
CA GLY A 278 7.65 -1.35 2.36
C GLY A 278 8.44 -2.50 1.74
N ASN A 279 8.85 -3.50 2.52
CA ASN A 279 9.57 -4.69 2.05
C ASN A 279 8.59 -5.83 1.73
N PRO A 280 9.01 -6.87 0.98
CA PRO A 280 8.22 -8.09 0.85
C PRO A 280 7.90 -8.68 2.22
N VAL A 281 6.69 -9.24 2.38
CA VAL A 281 6.26 -9.94 3.59
C VAL A 281 7.19 -11.11 3.89
N GLN A 282 7.52 -11.30 5.17
CA GLN A 282 8.41 -12.37 5.63
C GLN A 282 7.76 -13.26 6.69
N LEU A 283 8.24 -14.50 6.83
CA LEU A 283 7.81 -15.39 7.92
C LEU A 283 8.10 -14.74 9.27
N GLY A 284 7.10 -14.74 10.15
CA GLY A 284 7.18 -14.09 11.45
C GLY A 284 6.75 -12.62 11.47
N ASP A 285 6.51 -11.99 10.30
CA ASP A 285 5.85 -10.68 10.27
C ASP A 285 4.48 -10.78 10.98
N THR A 286 4.06 -9.69 11.63
CA THR A 286 2.78 -9.61 12.31
C THR A 286 1.91 -8.49 11.76
N PHE A 287 0.63 -8.76 11.57
CA PHE A 287 -0.35 -7.79 11.09
C PHE A 287 -1.55 -7.69 12.03
N PRO A 288 -2.15 -6.50 12.20
CA PRO A 288 -3.32 -6.36 13.03
C PRO A 288 -4.55 -6.95 12.33
N VAL A 289 -5.28 -7.78 13.08
CA VAL A 289 -6.54 -8.40 12.67
C VAL A 289 -7.67 -7.62 13.32
N TYR A 290 -8.69 -7.33 12.53
CA TYR A 290 -9.89 -6.65 13.00
C TYR A 290 -11.09 -7.57 12.86
N THR A 291 -12.05 -7.37 13.77
CA THR A 291 -13.28 -8.13 13.88
C THR A 291 -14.49 -7.20 13.75
N ASN A 292 -15.52 -7.66 13.03
CA ASN A 292 -16.74 -6.93 12.75
C ASN A 292 -17.94 -7.87 12.86
N GLU A 293 -18.90 -7.49 13.71
CA GLU A 293 -20.18 -8.19 13.78
C GLU A 293 -20.99 -7.92 12.50
N ASP A 294 -21.82 -8.88 12.11
CA ASP A 294 -22.67 -8.76 10.93
C ASP A 294 -23.48 -7.46 10.95
N ASP A 295 -23.53 -6.76 9.81
CA ASP A 295 -24.19 -5.46 9.58
C ASP A 295 -23.60 -4.24 10.33
N SER A 296 -22.43 -4.37 10.99
CA SER A 296 -21.76 -3.25 11.64
C SER A 296 -20.84 -2.48 10.69
N THR A 297 -20.79 -1.15 10.81
CA THR A 297 -19.74 -0.33 10.17
C THR A 297 -18.49 -0.20 11.04
N ASP A 298 -18.55 -0.66 12.28
CA ASP A 298 -17.47 -0.58 13.26
C ASP A 298 -16.64 -1.86 13.24
N TRP A 299 -15.35 -1.70 12.97
CA TRP A 299 -14.33 -2.74 13.08
C TRP A 299 -13.52 -2.54 14.35
N THR A 300 -13.38 -3.57 15.14
CA THR A 300 -12.64 -3.54 16.42
C THR A 300 -11.36 -4.35 16.31
N TYR A 301 -10.31 -3.89 16.99
CA TYR A 301 -9.05 -4.63 17.04
C TYR A 301 -9.26 -6.00 17.73
N HIS A 302 -8.94 -7.08 17.02
CA HIS A 302 -8.97 -8.45 17.55
C HIS A 302 -7.65 -8.82 18.22
N GLY A 303 -6.53 -8.57 17.52
CA GLY A 303 -5.21 -9.02 17.91
C GLY A 303 -4.23 -9.00 16.75
N LEU A 304 -3.07 -9.65 16.93
CA LEU A 304 -2.07 -9.82 15.88
C LEU A 304 -2.19 -11.19 15.23
N GLY A 305 -2.18 -11.22 13.91
CA GLY A 305 -1.94 -12.42 13.11
C GLY A 305 -0.47 -12.51 12.71
N THR A 306 0.08 -13.72 12.70
CA THR A 306 1.48 -13.99 12.35
C THR A 306 1.58 -14.64 10.98
N VAL A 307 2.53 -14.19 10.17
CA VAL A 307 2.82 -14.78 8.87
C VAL A 307 3.52 -16.11 9.04
N ILE A 308 2.89 -17.17 8.52
CA ILE A 308 3.40 -18.54 8.48
C ILE A 308 3.44 -19.04 7.03
N ALA A 309 4.13 -20.15 6.80
CA ALA A 309 4.20 -20.79 5.49
C ALA A 309 2.79 -21.17 4.98
N GLY A 310 2.54 -20.90 3.70
CA GLY A 310 1.32 -21.30 3.01
C GLY A 310 1.36 -22.76 2.56
N ALA A 311 0.39 -23.12 1.71
CA ALA A 311 0.33 -24.46 1.12
C ALA A 311 1.45 -24.70 0.07
N THR A 312 1.99 -23.62 -0.50
CA THR A 312 3.04 -23.66 -1.52
C THR A 312 4.14 -22.65 -1.20
N ALA A 313 5.28 -22.72 -1.90
CA ALA A 313 6.33 -21.72 -1.77
C ALA A 313 5.92 -20.32 -2.27
N ALA A 314 4.80 -20.21 -3.01
CA ALA A 314 4.27 -18.95 -3.55
C ALA A 314 3.19 -18.32 -2.65
N THR A 315 2.84 -18.96 -1.53
CA THR A 315 1.79 -18.46 -0.63
C THR A 315 2.27 -18.44 0.82
N PHE A 316 1.75 -17.47 1.58
CA PHE A 316 1.82 -17.42 3.03
C PHE A 316 0.41 -17.42 3.62
N ASN A 317 0.30 -17.65 4.92
CA ASN A 317 -0.93 -17.42 5.67
C ASN A 317 -0.68 -16.43 6.80
N ILE A 318 -1.62 -15.53 7.04
CA ILE A 318 -1.71 -14.77 8.28
C ILE A 318 -2.57 -15.58 9.24
N SER A 319 -1.96 -16.10 10.30
CA SER A 319 -2.60 -17.01 11.26
C SER A 319 -2.80 -16.38 12.62
N PHE A 320 -3.97 -16.62 13.22
CA PHE A 320 -4.33 -16.17 14.57
C PHE A 320 -5.35 -17.13 15.19
N GLU A 321 -5.52 -17.04 16.51
CA GLU A 321 -6.55 -17.80 17.24
C GLU A 321 -7.74 -16.92 17.61
N THR A 322 -8.93 -17.51 17.72
CA THR A 322 -10.12 -16.84 18.25
C THR A 322 -11.01 -17.77 19.07
N THR A 323 -11.73 -17.19 20.03
CA THR A 323 -12.72 -17.88 20.88
C THR A 323 -14.16 -17.43 20.59
N HIS A 324 -14.38 -16.63 19.55
CA HIS A 324 -15.70 -16.14 19.15
C HIS A 324 -15.87 -16.14 17.63
N LEU A 325 -17.12 -16.14 17.16
CA LEU A 325 -17.42 -15.98 15.74
C LEU A 325 -17.58 -14.51 15.39
N SER A 326 -17.04 -14.13 14.23
CA SER A 326 -17.11 -12.78 13.68
C SER A 326 -16.68 -12.78 12.20
N ASN A 327 -16.78 -11.63 11.55
CA ASN A 327 -16.05 -11.35 10.32
C ASN A 327 -14.64 -10.88 10.68
N TYR A 328 -13.64 -11.48 10.07
CA TYR A 328 -12.23 -11.18 10.32
C TYR A 328 -11.58 -10.60 9.08
N SER A 329 -10.76 -9.57 9.26
CA SER A 329 -9.95 -9.05 8.17
C SER A 329 -8.60 -8.56 8.68
N VAL A 330 -7.58 -8.71 7.83
CA VAL A 330 -6.27 -8.12 8.07
C VAL A 330 -6.27 -6.74 7.45
N VAL A 331 -6.08 -5.72 8.28
CA VAL A 331 -6.19 -4.33 7.86
C VAL A 331 -4.84 -3.67 8.02
N SER A 332 -4.43 -2.94 7.00
CA SER A 332 -3.29 -2.04 7.07
C SER A 332 -3.79 -0.62 7.17
N PHE A 333 -3.02 0.22 7.86
CA PHE A 333 -3.29 1.65 7.94
C PHE A 333 -2.11 2.42 7.37
N LYS A 334 -2.43 3.33 6.47
CA LYS A 334 -1.51 4.33 5.96
C LYS A 334 -1.98 5.69 6.46
N ASP A 335 -1.07 6.55 6.90
CA ASP A 335 -1.47 7.94 7.20
C ASP A 335 -2.06 8.56 5.93
N THR A 336 -3.23 9.17 6.03
CA THR A 336 -3.77 10.01 4.94
C THR A 336 -2.75 11.09 4.61
N ASP A 337 -2.60 11.44 3.32
CA ASP A 337 -1.74 12.55 2.92
C ASP A 337 -2.22 13.84 3.61
N CYS A 338 -1.50 14.25 4.66
CA CYS A 338 -1.85 15.41 5.44
C CYS A 338 -1.64 16.67 4.63
N THR A 339 -2.70 17.48 4.50
CA THR A 339 -2.62 18.83 3.93
C THR A 339 -1.98 19.81 4.92
N VAL A 340 -2.11 19.55 6.23
CA VAL A 340 -1.53 20.33 7.32
C VAL A 340 -1.02 19.38 8.39
N TYR A 341 0.18 19.62 8.91
CA TYR A 341 0.70 18.94 10.10
C TYR A 341 0.53 19.85 11.32
N THR A 342 0.01 19.31 12.41
CA THR A 342 0.05 19.93 13.74
C THR A 342 1.25 19.38 14.51
N ASP A 343 1.67 20.10 15.54
CA ASP A 343 2.70 19.65 16.46
C ASP A 343 2.12 19.54 17.88
N ASN A 344 2.49 18.47 18.58
CA ASN A 344 2.08 18.22 19.95
C ASN A 344 3.30 17.92 20.80
N VAL A 345 3.64 18.89 21.64
CA VAL A 345 4.85 18.85 22.44
C VAL A 345 4.47 18.71 23.89
N THR A 346 4.91 17.61 24.49
CA THR A 346 4.72 17.33 25.91
C THR A 346 6.05 17.40 26.64
N ALA A 347 6.01 18.01 27.83
CA ALA A 347 7.14 18.08 28.74
C ALA A 347 6.62 17.95 30.18
N ASN A 348 6.47 16.71 30.62
CA ASN A 348 6.06 16.37 31.98
C ASN A 348 7.22 16.52 33.00
N ASN A 349 6.96 16.47 34.30
CA ASN A 349 8.00 16.37 35.34
C ASN A 349 9.10 17.45 35.33
N LEU A 350 8.89 18.59 34.66
CA LEU A 350 9.82 19.72 34.72
C LEU A 350 9.64 20.48 36.04
N ALA A 351 10.72 21.07 36.54
CA ALA A 351 10.67 21.88 37.76
C ALA A 351 9.68 23.04 37.61
N PRO A 352 8.87 23.39 38.63
CA PRO A 352 7.83 24.41 38.52
C PRO A 352 8.32 25.82 38.14
N ASN A 353 9.61 26.11 38.31
CA ASN A 353 10.25 27.39 37.97
C ASN A 353 11.03 27.34 36.64
N TYR A 354 10.94 26.23 35.91
CA TYR A 354 11.73 26.00 34.72
C TYR A 354 11.21 26.81 33.52
N ASN A 355 12.10 27.55 32.86
CA ASN A 355 11.80 28.36 31.68
C ASN A 355 12.86 28.12 30.60
N ALA A 356 12.42 27.81 29.38
CA ALA A 356 13.33 27.63 28.26
C ALA A 356 12.63 27.79 26.90
N THR A 357 13.47 27.97 25.88
CA THR A 357 13.05 28.01 24.48
C THR A 357 13.91 27.04 23.68
N PHE A 358 13.29 26.04 23.06
CA PHE A 358 13.96 25.10 22.16
C PHE A 358 13.58 25.36 20.72
N ASN A 359 14.49 25.08 19.81
CA ASN A 359 14.26 25.05 18.37
C ASN A 359 14.48 23.62 17.91
N ILE A 360 13.47 23.04 17.26
CA ILE A 360 13.62 21.79 16.51
C ILE A 360 14.10 22.17 15.12
N GLN A 361 15.30 21.74 14.77
CA GLN A 361 15.94 22.08 13.50
C GLN A 361 16.21 20.82 12.67
N LEU A 362 15.75 20.81 11.43
CA LEU A 362 16.07 19.79 10.43
C LEU A 362 17.33 20.20 9.66
N ARG A 363 18.34 19.35 9.63
CA ARG A 363 19.39 19.40 8.60
C ARG A 363 18.97 18.53 7.44
N VAL A 364 19.06 19.11 6.25
CA VAL A 364 18.93 18.42 4.97
C VAL A 364 20.22 18.64 4.22
N LYS A 365 20.96 17.56 3.96
CA LYS A 365 22.13 17.61 3.09
C LYS A 365 21.82 16.83 1.83
N THR A 366 21.86 17.51 0.69
CA THR A 366 21.60 16.89 -0.60
C THR A 366 22.87 16.84 -1.42
N GLU A 367 23.13 15.68 -2.01
CA GLU A 367 24.21 15.42 -2.96
C GLU A 367 23.61 15.00 -4.31
N ASN A 368 24.13 15.59 -5.39
CA ASN A 368 23.71 15.36 -6.77
C ASN A 368 22.23 15.67 -7.03
N ASP A 369 21.69 16.73 -6.40
CA ASP A 369 20.35 17.23 -6.73
C ASP A 369 20.39 18.02 -8.04
N TYR A 370 19.82 17.44 -9.09
CA TYR A 370 19.69 18.06 -10.39
C TYR A 370 18.35 18.80 -10.46
N SER A 371 18.39 20.10 -10.18
CA SER A 371 17.24 20.97 -10.45
C SER A 371 17.34 21.54 -11.86
N PHE A 372 16.21 21.93 -12.46
CA PHE A 372 16.09 22.46 -13.84
C PHE A 372 17.10 23.57 -14.22
N LEU A 373 17.75 24.21 -13.22
CA LEU A 373 18.63 25.36 -13.41
C LEU A 373 20.04 25.20 -12.83
N ASP A 374 20.32 24.20 -11.97
CA ASP A 374 21.65 23.98 -11.37
C ASP A 374 21.76 22.64 -10.61
N ILE A 375 23.00 22.13 -10.47
CA ILE A 375 23.38 21.06 -9.53
C ILE A 375 23.48 21.66 -8.14
N ARG A 376 22.50 21.38 -7.28
CA ARG A 376 22.49 21.88 -5.91
C ARG A 376 23.04 20.83 -4.95
N ASN A 377 24.36 20.80 -4.82
CA ASN A 377 24.98 20.23 -3.62
C ASN A 377 24.85 21.26 -2.50
N GLY A 378 24.24 20.87 -1.39
CA GLY A 378 23.99 21.85 -0.33
C GLY A 378 23.57 21.21 0.97
N GLU A 379 23.95 21.90 2.04
CA GLU A 379 23.51 21.59 3.40
C GLU A 379 22.64 22.74 3.90
N LYS A 380 21.42 22.43 4.33
CA LYS A 380 20.44 23.39 4.80
C LYS A 380 20.00 23.04 6.20
N PHE A 381 19.82 24.07 7.03
CA PHE A 381 19.26 23.96 8.37
C PHE A 381 17.92 24.70 8.42
N ILE A 382 16.84 23.95 8.61
CA ILE A 382 15.46 24.42 8.60
C ILE A 382 14.92 24.35 10.02
N ASN A 383 14.56 25.49 10.61
CA ASN A 383 13.83 25.48 11.88
C ASN A 383 12.39 25.01 11.61
N ILE A 384 12.00 23.88 12.22
CA ILE A 384 10.68 23.28 12.02
C ILE A 384 9.65 23.93 12.94
N PHE A 385 10.00 24.13 14.22
CA PHE A 385 9.23 24.87 15.22
C PHE A 385 10.06 25.22 16.45
N GLU A 386 9.60 26.25 17.16
CA GLU A 386 10.09 26.68 18.46
C GLU A 386 9.15 26.17 19.56
N ILE A 387 9.72 25.62 20.63
CA ILE A 387 9.01 25.16 21.83
C ILE A 387 9.34 26.13 22.97
N VAL A 388 8.34 26.72 23.58
CA VAL A 388 8.49 27.61 24.74
C VAL A 388 7.91 26.94 25.97
N ILE A 389 8.74 26.83 27.00
CA ILE A 389 8.39 26.28 28.31
C ILE A 389 8.43 27.42 29.31
N LYS A 390 7.33 27.61 30.05
CA LYS A 390 7.27 28.54 31.18
C LYS A 390 6.73 27.85 32.42
N ASN A 391 7.38 28.08 33.56
CA ASN A 391 7.01 27.50 34.85
C ASN A 391 6.79 25.97 34.78
N GLY A 392 7.70 25.27 34.10
CA GLY A 392 7.65 23.82 33.94
C GLY A 392 6.54 23.30 33.01
N LYS A 393 5.86 24.17 32.25
CA LYS A 393 4.81 23.77 31.30
C LYS A 393 5.11 24.30 29.90
N VAL A 394 4.82 23.48 28.88
CA VAL A 394 4.82 23.95 27.48
C VAL A 394 3.70 24.98 27.35
N VAL A 395 4.04 26.22 27.02
CA VAL A 395 3.06 27.32 26.89
C VAL A 395 2.77 27.68 25.44
N SER A 396 3.67 27.33 24.54
CA SER A 396 3.44 27.45 23.11
C SER A 396 4.45 26.58 22.36
N SER A 397 4.01 26.04 21.25
CA SER A 397 4.88 25.63 20.18
C SER A 397 4.48 26.42 18.93
N HIS A 398 5.45 27.07 18.30
CA HIS A 398 5.24 27.87 17.10
C HIS A 398 6.08 27.28 15.98
N ALA A 399 5.43 26.74 14.94
CA ALA A 399 6.10 26.62 13.66
C ALA A 399 6.51 28.04 13.21
N PRO A 400 7.79 28.36 12.94
CA PRO A 400 8.10 29.57 12.21
C PRO A 400 7.23 29.54 10.96
N ARG A 401 6.55 30.66 10.67
CA ARG A 401 5.80 30.83 9.42
C ARG A 401 6.76 30.51 8.26
N MET A 402 6.75 29.27 7.76
CA MET A 402 7.66 28.78 6.72
C MET A 402 7.21 29.28 5.35
N ILE A 403 7.01 30.59 5.25
CA ILE A 403 6.76 31.31 3.99
C ILE A 403 8.08 31.91 3.46
N LYS A 404 9.20 31.85 4.18
CA LYS A 404 10.38 32.67 3.85
C LYS A 404 11.71 31.97 3.50
N LEU A 405 11.82 30.64 3.53
CA LEU A 405 13.13 29.98 3.34
C LEU A 405 13.57 29.77 1.88
N ILE A 406 12.71 29.96 0.89
CA ILE A 406 13.12 29.83 -0.52
C ILE A 406 13.68 31.15 -1.07
N TRP A 407 13.44 32.28 -0.39
CA TRP A 407 13.62 33.60 -1.01
C TRP A 407 14.76 34.43 -0.42
N ASP A 408 15.41 34.01 0.68
CA ASP A 408 16.53 34.76 1.26
C ASP A 408 17.81 34.73 0.39
N GLU A 409 17.85 33.93 -0.68
CA GLU A 409 18.94 33.94 -1.69
C GLU A 409 18.75 35.01 -2.78
N TYR A 410 17.55 35.55 -2.94
CA TYR A 410 17.25 36.62 -3.91
C TYR A 410 16.64 37.80 -3.17
N SER A 411 17.36 38.92 -3.12
CA SER A 411 16.79 40.15 -2.57
C SER A 411 15.48 40.48 -3.28
N GLU A 412 14.39 40.59 -2.50
CA GLU A 412 13.08 41.05 -2.98
C GLU A 412 13.28 42.32 -3.82
N GLY A 413 12.77 42.32 -5.06
CA GLY A 413 12.88 43.44 -6.00
C GLY A 413 13.94 43.30 -7.09
N THR A 414 14.73 42.23 -7.11
CA THR A 414 15.60 41.93 -8.27
C THR A 414 14.78 41.46 -9.48
N GLU A 415 15.27 41.74 -10.69
CA GLU A 415 14.59 41.36 -11.95
C GLU A 415 14.46 39.83 -12.08
N GLU A 416 15.46 39.09 -11.61
CA GLU A 416 15.44 37.63 -11.52
C GLU A 416 14.38 37.14 -10.53
N TYR A 417 14.28 37.72 -9.33
CA TYR A 417 13.21 37.42 -8.38
C TYR A 417 11.82 37.57 -9.02
N ASN A 418 11.56 38.71 -9.67
CA ASN A 418 10.27 38.97 -10.30
C ASN A 418 9.97 38.04 -11.48
N LYS A 419 10.99 37.68 -12.26
CA LYS A 419 10.85 36.73 -13.38
C LYS A 419 10.47 35.33 -12.90
N TYR A 420 11.13 34.83 -11.86
CA TYR A 420 10.83 33.51 -11.30
C TYR A 420 9.50 33.50 -10.54
N PHE A 421 9.22 34.54 -9.74
CA PHE A 421 7.94 34.70 -9.03
C PHE A 421 6.75 34.66 -10.00
N ASN A 422 6.82 35.42 -11.10
CA ASN A 422 5.76 35.43 -12.11
C ASN A 422 5.62 34.11 -12.86
N MET A 423 6.71 33.37 -13.10
CA MET A 423 6.63 32.03 -13.69
C MET A 423 5.90 31.03 -12.79
N PHE A 424 6.16 31.03 -11.48
CA PHE A 424 5.50 30.12 -10.53
C PHE A 424 4.02 30.49 -10.30
N MET A 425 3.71 31.78 -10.20
CA MET A 425 2.31 32.24 -10.06
C MET A 425 1.47 31.95 -11.31
N ASN A 426 2.06 32.09 -12.51
CA ASN A 426 1.38 31.77 -13.77
C ASN A 426 1.20 30.25 -13.98
N ALA A 427 1.99 29.41 -13.32
CA ALA A 427 1.83 27.96 -13.35
C ALA A 427 0.76 27.45 -12.36
N GLY A 428 0.08 28.33 -11.60
CA GLY A 428 -0.94 27.94 -10.62
C GLY A 428 -0.40 27.16 -9.42
N VAL A 429 0.90 27.27 -9.14
CA VAL A 429 1.54 26.56 -8.02
C VAL A 429 1.23 27.31 -6.73
N ASP A 430 0.48 26.67 -5.84
CA ASP A 430 0.18 27.19 -4.51
C ASP A 430 1.44 27.20 -3.63
N ILE A 431 2.11 28.35 -3.59
CA ILE A 431 3.33 28.63 -2.82
C ILE A 431 3.10 28.78 -1.31
N SER A 432 1.87 28.62 -0.83
CA SER A 432 1.55 28.67 0.60
C SER A 432 1.86 27.37 1.36
N ARG A 433 2.29 26.31 0.68
CA ARG A 433 2.49 24.98 1.28
C ARG A 433 3.75 24.95 2.16
N PRO A 434 3.61 24.96 3.50
CA PRO A 434 4.75 24.88 4.40
C PRO A 434 5.18 23.41 4.49
N PHE A 435 6.49 23.16 4.42
CA PHE A 435 7.09 21.82 4.54
C PHE A 435 6.78 20.88 3.36
N TYR A 436 7.74 20.73 2.44
CA TYR A 436 7.60 19.77 1.32
C TYR A 436 7.29 18.37 1.88
N LYS A 437 6.29 17.71 1.28
CA LYS A 437 5.88 16.33 1.58
C LYS A 437 7.08 15.37 1.70
N GLU A 438 8.12 15.60 0.89
CA GLU A 438 9.37 14.84 0.91
C GLU A 438 10.19 15.02 2.20
N HIS A 439 10.21 16.20 2.81
CA HIS A 439 10.86 16.40 4.12
C HIS A 439 10.12 15.67 5.23
N VAL A 440 8.79 15.66 5.22
CA VAL A 440 8.02 14.84 6.18
C VAL A 440 8.34 13.37 6.01
N LYS A 441 8.34 12.88 4.77
CA LYS A 441 8.67 11.49 4.46
C LYS A 441 10.07 11.13 4.93
N GLY A 442 11.05 12.01 4.70
CA GLY A 442 12.41 11.88 5.20
C GLY A 442 12.47 11.83 6.73
N ILE A 443 11.73 12.71 7.43
CA ILE A 443 11.67 12.69 8.90
C ILE A 443 10.99 11.43 9.42
N LYS A 444 9.87 10.98 8.82
CA LYS A 444 9.20 9.73 9.21
C LYS A 444 10.16 8.55 9.12
N LYS A 445 10.92 8.46 8.03
CA LYS A 445 11.94 7.43 7.82
C LYS A 445 13.09 7.57 8.83
N LEU A 446 13.54 8.80 9.10
CA LEU A 446 14.55 9.08 10.14
C LEU A 446 14.11 8.56 11.52
N LEU A 447 12.92 8.95 11.97
CA LEU A 447 12.39 8.55 13.27
C LEU A 447 12.18 7.03 13.36
N ALA A 448 11.64 6.41 12.30
CA ALA A 448 11.44 4.96 12.24
C ALA A 448 12.77 4.17 12.22
N SER A 449 13.85 4.76 11.68
CA SER A 449 15.15 4.09 11.61
C SER A 449 15.88 3.95 12.95
N GLY A 450 15.51 4.75 13.96
CA GLY A 450 16.24 4.81 15.23
C GLY A 450 17.59 5.54 15.17
N ASN A 451 18.06 5.92 13.98
CA ASN A 451 19.38 6.50 13.77
C ASN A 451 19.41 8.03 13.92
N ASP A 452 20.58 8.58 14.18
CA ASP A 452 20.84 10.03 14.23
C ASP A 452 20.71 10.70 12.86
N VAL A 453 21.03 9.95 11.79
CA VAL A 453 20.99 10.40 10.41
C VAL A 453 20.29 9.34 9.57
N TYR A 454 19.46 9.78 8.63
CA TYR A 454 18.83 8.91 7.64
C TYR A 454 19.13 9.41 6.25
N THR A 455 19.59 8.50 5.39
CA THR A 455 19.94 8.80 4.01
C THR A 455 18.92 8.16 3.09
N ASP A 456 18.27 8.98 2.27
CA ASP A 456 17.38 8.52 1.20
C ASP A 456 18.08 8.71 -0.14
N THR A 457 18.09 7.68 -0.97
CA THR A 457 18.68 7.72 -2.31
C THR A 457 17.60 7.38 -3.32
N TYR A 458 17.28 8.32 -4.22
CA TYR A 458 16.28 8.13 -5.26
C TYR A 458 16.81 8.45 -6.64
N LEU A 459 16.29 7.73 -7.64
CA LEU A 459 16.59 7.96 -9.03
C LEU A 459 15.71 9.11 -9.54
N THR A 460 16.34 10.22 -9.90
CA THR A 460 15.66 11.33 -10.57
C THR A 460 15.66 11.03 -12.07
N GLY A 461 14.45 10.90 -12.63
CA GLY A 461 14.27 10.70 -14.08
C GLY A 461 14.75 11.94 -14.82
N GLY A 462 15.81 11.80 -15.63
CA GLY A 462 16.28 12.88 -16.49
C GLY A 462 15.18 13.30 -17.47
N PHE A 463 14.86 14.59 -17.49
CA PHE A 463 13.81 15.19 -18.33
C PHE A 463 14.05 15.02 -19.85
N MET A 464 15.22 14.49 -20.25
CA MET A 464 15.63 14.26 -21.64
C MET A 464 16.02 12.80 -21.95
N GLY A 465 15.54 11.83 -21.16
CA GLY A 465 15.31 10.47 -21.68
C GLY A 465 16.50 9.54 -21.90
N SER A 466 17.67 9.73 -21.25
CA SER A 466 18.70 8.67 -21.26
C SER A 466 19.51 8.56 -19.97
N ASP A 467 19.80 9.67 -19.27
CA ASP A 467 20.59 9.60 -18.05
C ASP A 467 19.70 9.58 -16.79
N LYS A 468 19.81 8.48 -16.03
CA LYS A 468 19.25 8.37 -14.68
C LYS A 468 20.28 8.92 -13.70
N TRP A 469 19.93 9.98 -13.00
CA TRP A 469 20.78 10.54 -11.94
C TRP A 469 20.35 9.97 -10.60
N THR A 470 21.31 9.84 -9.69
CA THR A 470 21.05 9.39 -8.33
C THR A 470 21.20 10.59 -7.41
N THR A 471 20.10 11.02 -6.80
CA THR A 471 20.12 12.08 -5.78
C THR A 471 20.11 11.42 -4.40
N THR A 472 21.01 11.87 -3.54
CA THR A 472 21.10 11.38 -2.15
C THR A 472 20.80 12.51 -1.19
N THR A 473 19.86 12.29 -0.27
CA THR A 473 19.44 13.27 0.73
C THR A 473 19.62 12.70 2.13
N GLU A 474 20.46 13.32 2.94
CA GLU A 474 20.58 13.05 4.37
C GLU A 474 19.64 13.94 5.18
N TYR A 475 18.94 13.35 6.14
CA TYR A 475 18.07 14.01 7.10
C TYR A 475 18.61 13.80 8.50
N GLN A 476 18.67 14.87 9.30
CA GLN A 476 19.03 14.83 10.72
C GLN A 476 18.25 15.87 11.52
N LEU A 477 17.79 15.52 12.72
CA LEU A 477 17.02 16.42 13.59
C LEU A 477 17.85 16.88 14.79
N TYR A 478 17.78 18.17 15.10
CA TYR A 478 18.42 18.75 16.27
C TYR A 478 17.40 19.36 17.22
N VAL A 479 17.63 19.18 18.51
CA VAL A 479 17.02 20.02 19.56
C VAL A 479 18.06 21.05 19.98
N LYS A 480 17.82 22.33 19.71
CA LYS A 480 18.73 23.43 20.04
C LYS A 480 18.11 24.40 21.04
N SER A 481 18.88 24.96 21.96
CA SER A 481 18.46 26.12 22.76
C SER A 481 19.61 27.10 22.89
N GLN A 482 19.35 28.37 22.61
CA GLN A 482 20.35 29.45 22.67
C GLN A 482 21.64 29.13 21.87
N GLY A 483 21.52 28.40 20.76
CA GLY A 483 22.64 28.00 19.90
C GLY A 483 23.35 26.70 20.31
N VAL A 484 23.05 26.15 21.48
CA VAL A 484 23.59 24.85 21.94
C VAL A 484 22.72 23.71 21.43
N THR A 485 23.35 22.67 20.86
CA THR A 485 22.69 21.41 20.49
C THR A 485 22.58 20.52 21.72
N TYR A 486 21.35 20.19 22.12
CA TYR A 486 21.06 19.27 23.22
C TYR A 486 20.88 17.84 22.73
N ARG A 487 20.41 17.66 21.49
CA ARG A 487 20.14 16.34 20.92
C ARG A 487 20.25 16.31 19.41
N THR A 488 20.70 15.19 18.86
CA THR A 488 20.87 14.91 17.41
C THR A 488 19.98 13.76 16.91
N ASN A 489 19.30 13.05 17.81
CA ASN A 489 18.43 11.92 17.51
C ASN A 489 17.15 12.03 18.33
N LEU A 490 16.00 12.07 17.65
CA LEU A 490 14.69 12.22 18.30
C LEU A 490 13.83 10.95 18.21
N SER A 491 14.33 9.87 17.60
CA SER A 491 13.55 8.64 17.34
C SER A 491 12.86 8.06 18.59
N ASN A 492 13.53 8.13 19.74
CA ASN A 492 13.00 7.60 21.01
C ASN A 492 11.97 8.51 21.71
N ILE A 493 11.84 9.76 21.28
CA ILE A 493 10.96 10.75 21.94
C ILE A 493 9.95 11.39 20.99
N ALA A 494 10.07 11.12 19.70
CA ALA A 494 9.27 11.80 18.69
C ALA A 494 8.69 10.82 17.69
N THR A 495 7.43 11.04 17.33
CA THR A 495 6.71 10.25 16.34
C THR A 495 5.90 11.19 15.46
N ILE A 496 5.73 10.82 14.18
CA ILE A 496 4.76 11.48 13.31
C ILE A 496 3.68 10.46 13.00
N ALA A 497 2.46 10.73 13.45
CA ALA A 497 1.29 9.92 13.17
C ALA A 497 0.05 10.82 13.12
N ASN A 498 -0.96 10.47 12.32
CA ASN A 498 -2.24 11.19 12.27
C ASN A 498 -2.09 12.70 11.99
N CYS A 499 -1.17 13.07 11.10
CA CYS A 499 -0.85 14.48 10.80
C CYS A 499 -0.33 15.28 11.98
N GLU A 500 0.11 14.63 13.06
CA GLU A 500 0.62 15.27 14.25
C GLU A 500 2.08 14.84 14.50
N PHE A 501 2.96 15.82 14.63
CA PHE A 501 4.32 15.58 15.08
C PHE A 501 4.36 15.66 16.61
N ASN A 502 4.37 14.48 17.21
CA ASN A 502 4.39 14.30 18.65
C ASN A 502 5.85 14.30 19.12
N ILE A 503 6.18 15.15 20.11
CA ILE A 503 7.47 15.14 20.81
C ILE A 503 7.22 15.08 22.31
N ASN A 504 7.78 14.07 22.97
CA ASN A 504 7.76 13.92 24.42
C ASN A 504 9.15 14.16 24.99
N LEU A 505 9.42 15.37 25.46
CA LEU A 505 10.72 15.76 26.02
C LEU A 505 11.07 15.03 27.34
N THR A 506 10.20 14.15 27.86
CA THR A 506 10.41 13.45 29.15
C THR A 506 10.61 11.95 29.07
N GLN A 507 10.34 11.34 27.91
CA GLN A 507 10.16 9.90 27.80
C GLN A 507 11.45 9.09 27.99
N ASP A 508 12.62 9.73 27.95
CA ASP A 508 13.91 9.02 27.91
C ASP A 508 14.36 8.50 29.28
N GLY A 509 13.84 9.02 30.40
CA GLY A 509 14.30 8.63 31.75
C GLY A 509 15.80 8.87 32.03
N THR A 510 16.54 9.36 31.03
CA THR A 510 17.94 9.71 31.04
C THR A 510 18.05 11.22 31.17
N ASP A 511 18.93 11.66 32.07
CA ASP A 511 19.18 13.05 32.46
C ASP A 511 19.64 13.98 31.32
N TYR A 512 19.51 13.65 30.02
CA TYR A 512 20.02 14.47 28.91
C TYR A 512 19.42 15.88 28.85
N PHE A 513 18.25 16.06 29.46
CA PHE A 513 17.70 17.35 29.78
C PHE A 513 17.99 17.75 31.24
N LYS A 514 19.26 17.78 31.68
CA LYS A 514 19.69 18.48 32.93
C LYS A 514 19.51 20.00 32.84
N ILE A 515 18.45 20.45 32.20
CA ILE A 515 18.13 21.83 31.96
C ILE A 515 17.61 22.37 33.29
N GLY A 516 18.48 23.12 33.95
CA GLY A 516 18.35 23.55 35.35
C GLY A 516 19.68 23.54 36.11
N THR A 517 20.64 22.71 35.69
CA THR A 517 22.00 22.68 36.28
C THR A 517 23.03 23.50 35.50
N LEU A 518 22.75 23.77 34.23
CA LEU A 518 23.61 24.60 33.38
C LEU A 518 23.54 26.07 33.81
N LYS A 519 24.71 26.66 34.07
CA LYS A 519 24.90 28.04 34.52
C LYS A 519 25.59 28.86 33.45
N ASN A 520 25.41 30.17 33.54
CA ASN A 520 26.26 31.12 32.85
C ASN A 520 27.46 31.42 33.76
N ILE A 521 28.67 31.22 33.26
CA ILE A 521 29.89 31.47 34.02
C ILE A 521 30.46 32.82 33.60
N ALA A 522 30.44 33.78 34.51
CA ALA A 522 31.15 35.04 34.37
C ALA A 522 32.64 34.79 34.64
N ILE A 523 33.45 34.95 33.60
CA ILE A 523 34.92 34.85 33.67
C ILE A 523 35.47 36.24 33.94
N ASP A 524 36.38 36.34 34.92
CA ASP A 524 37.19 37.52 35.23
C ASP A 524 38.63 37.05 35.49
N VAL A 525 39.48 37.13 34.47
CA VAL A 525 40.86 36.66 34.50
C VAL A 525 41.83 37.81 34.39
N ALA A 526 42.85 37.80 35.23
CA ALA A 526 43.98 38.70 35.21
C ALA A 526 45.24 37.94 35.65
N ALA A 527 46.38 38.38 35.16
CA ALA A 527 47.67 37.83 35.52
C ALA A 527 48.57 38.94 36.06
N SER A 528 49.38 38.66 37.08
CA SER A 528 50.37 39.60 37.57
C SER A 528 51.72 39.33 36.92
N CYS A 529 52.47 40.41 36.71
CA CYS A 529 53.81 40.41 36.16
C CYS A 529 54.62 41.45 36.94
N GLY A 530 55.22 41.01 38.05
CA GLY A 530 55.74 41.91 39.07
C GLY A 530 54.62 42.79 39.66
N GLU A 531 54.80 44.11 39.62
CA GLU A 531 53.79 45.08 40.08
C GLU A 531 52.69 45.36 39.03
N ASN A 532 52.84 44.87 37.81
CA ASN A 532 51.88 45.11 36.73
C ASN A 532 50.77 44.04 36.70
N ILE A 533 49.53 44.47 36.45
CA ILE A 533 48.40 43.57 36.22
C ILE A 533 48.08 43.56 34.73
N ILE A 534 48.13 42.38 34.13
CA ILE A 534 47.81 42.13 32.73
C ILE A 534 46.40 41.55 32.66
N LYS A 535 45.53 42.22 31.91
CA LYS A 535 44.20 41.72 31.58
C LYS A 535 44.20 41.28 30.11
N PRO A 536 43.94 40.01 29.80
CA PRO A 536 43.91 39.56 28.41
C PRO A 536 42.76 40.22 27.66
N ASP A 537 43.05 40.79 26.49
CA ASP A 537 42.08 41.32 25.55
C ASP A 537 42.32 40.73 24.15
N GLY A 538 41.24 40.35 23.46
CA GLY A 538 41.31 39.77 22.13
C GLY A 538 41.63 38.27 22.07
N PHE A 539 41.54 37.53 23.18
CA PHE A 539 41.86 36.08 23.20
C PHE A 539 40.62 35.23 22.88
N PRO A 540 40.58 34.51 21.74
CA PRO A 540 39.47 33.61 21.43
C PRO A 540 39.53 32.37 22.32
N LEU A 541 38.39 31.98 22.87
CA LEU A 541 38.25 30.79 23.70
C LEU A 541 37.38 29.77 22.97
N TYR A 542 37.86 28.53 22.91
CA TYR A 542 37.19 27.39 22.33
C TYR A 542 37.05 26.29 23.37
N ILE A 543 36.02 25.46 23.25
CA ILE A 543 35.77 24.32 24.14
C ILE A 543 35.63 23.02 23.37
N GLU A 544 36.25 21.96 23.86
CA GLU A 544 36.08 20.61 23.33
C GLU A 544 34.67 20.11 23.65
N ARG A 545 33.96 19.66 22.61
CA ARG A 545 32.66 19.02 22.74
C ARG A 545 32.84 17.51 22.92
N GLU A 546 31.76 16.81 23.27
CA GLU A 546 31.78 15.35 23.48
C GLU A 546 32.24 14.56 22.25
N ASN A 547 32.11 15.13 21.05
CA ASN A 547 32.62 14.55 19.81
C ASN A 547 34.12 14.83 19.55
N GLY A 548 34.84 15.42 20.51
CA GLY A 548 36.26 15.77 20.40
C GLY A 548 36.54 17.04 19.58
N ILE A 549 35.51 17.75 19.10
CA ILE A 549 35.69 18.95 18.26
C ILE A 549 35.65 20.20 19.13
N PHE A 550 36.58 21.13 18.89
CA PHE A 550 36.61 22.43 19.55
C PHE A 550 35.64 23.42 18.91
N SER A 551 34.72 23.97 19.72
CA SER A 551 33.72 24.96 19.34
C SER A 551 34.08 26.33 19.92
N TYR A 552 33.92 27.41 19.15
CA TYR A 552 34.22 28.77 19.59
C TYR A 552 33.14 29.29 20.56
N GLU A 553 33.56 29.76 21.73
CA GLU A 553 32.66 30.27 22.79
C GLU A 553 32.66 31.79 22.91
N GLY A 554 33.67 32.46 22.37
CA GLY A 554 33.77 33.92 22.39
C GLY A 554 35.21 34.41 22.46
N THR A 555 35.37 35.71 22.63
CA THR A 555 36.67 36.36 22.84
C THR A 555 36.68 37.07 24.19
N ILE A 556 37.73 36.83 24.99
CA ILE A 556 37.93 37.51 26.27
C ILE A 556 38.28 38.96 25.98
N LYS A 557 37.62 39.90 26.66
CA LYS A 557 37.86 41.34 26.55
C LYS A 557 38.14 41.94 27.91
N GLU A 558 39.28 42.61 28.07
CA GLU A 558 39.69 43.21 29.35
C GLU A 558 39.62 42.22 30.53
N GLY A 559 40.04 40.98 30.28
CA GLY A 559 39.98 39.89 31.25
C GLY A 559 38.60 39.25 31.42
N LYS A 560 37.56 39.72 30.72
CA LYS A 560 36.18 39.32 30.97
C LYS A 560 35.52 38.58 29.82
N MET A 561 34.67 37.61 30.17
CA MET A 561 33.81 36.86 29.24
C MET A 561 32.60 36.29 30.00
N THR A 562 31.54 35.92 29.29
CA THR A 562 30.48 35.07 29.83
C THR A 562 30.36 33.81 29.00
N LEU A 563 30.61 32.66 29.63
CA LEU A 563 30.35 31.35 29.05
C LEU A 563 28.92 30.93 29.36
N LYS A 564 28.22 30.30 28.41
CA LYS A 564 26.83 29.89 28.56
C LYS A 564 26.69 28.38 28.48
N GLY A 565 25.87 27.80 29.36
CA GLY A 565 25.53 26.37 29.27
C GLY A 565 26.52 25.42 29.93
N PHE A 566 27.06 25.77 31.11
CA PHE A 566 28.09 24.98 31.81
C PHE A 566 27.57 24.35 33.11
N GLU A 567 27.91 23.08 33.36
CA GLU A 567 27.66 22.37 34.62
C GLU A 567 28.72 22.76 35.64
N LEU A 568 28.30 23.11 36.86
CA LEU A 568 29.26 23.31 37.96
C LEU A 568 29.87 21.96 38.39
N GLY A 569 31.15 21.94 38.73
CA GLY A 569 31.91 20.76 39.14
C GLY A 569 32.34 19.82 38.00
N LYS A 570 31.99 20.13 36.74
CA LYS A 570 32.45 19.40 35.55
C LYS A 570 33.74 20.01 35.01
N GLU A 571 34.71 19.15 34.67
CA GLU A 571 35.96 19.55 34.01
C GLU A 571 35.73 19.71 32.51
N TYR A 572 36.27 20.79 31.94
CA TYR A 572 36.15 21.14 30.53
C TYR A 572 37.51 21.40 29.90
N ASN A 573 37.72 20.89 28.69
CA ASN A 573 38.92 21.15 27.89
C ASN A 573 38.73 22.41 27.04
N PHE A 574 39.51 23.44 27.32
CA PHE A 574 39.55 24.68 26.58
C PHE A 574 40.76 24.73 25.66
N LYS A 575 40.60 25.42 24.53
CA LYS A 575 41.67 25.81 23.61
C LYS A 575 41.62 27.31 23.40
N THR A 576 42.77 27.96 23.36
CA THR A 576 42.92 29.35 22.88
C THR A 576 44.02 29.41 21.83
N VAL A 577 44.01 30.44 20.99
CA VAL A 577 45.00 30.65 19.95
C VAL A 577 45.62 32.03 20.12
N TYR A 578 46.94 32.07 20.25
CA TYR A 578 47.70 33.32 20.37
C TYR A 578 48.94 33.27 19.47
N LYS A 579 49.10 34.30 18.63
CA LYS A 579 50.18 34.40 17.63
C LYS A 579 50.34 33.13 16.78
N GLY A 580 49.22 32.53 16.35
CA GLY A 580 49.19 31.33 15.51
C GLY A 580 49.50 30.00 16.22
N LYS A 581 49.75 30.02 17.54
CA LYS A 581 49.94 28.80 18.35
C LYS A 581 48.69 28.51 19.18
N ALA A 582 48.30 27.23 19.24
CA ALA A 582 47.20 26.76 20.06
C ALA A 582 47.69 26.35 21.46
N TYR A 583 46.94 26.73 22.48
CA TYR A 583 47.18 26.39 23.87
C TYR A 583 45.93 25.72 24.43
N TYR A 584 46.13 24.70 25.26
CA TYR A 584 45.05 23.89 25.81
C TYR A 584 45.08 23.95 27.34
N HIS A 585 43.91 24.00 27.96
CA HIS A 585 43.80 24.08 29.41
C HIS A 585 42.51 23.46 29.91
N LYS A 586 42.53 22.91 31.12
CA LYS A 586 41.36 22.30 31.77
C LYS A 586 40.82 23.23 32.83
N TRP A 587 39.54 23.56 32.77
CA TRP A 587 38.87 24.30 33.85
C TRP A 587 37.68 23.51 34.39
N THR A 588 37.53 23.57 35.70
CA THR A 588 36.32 23.14 36.42
C THR A 588 35.71 24.37 37.06
N PHE A 589 34.41 24.58 36.85
CA PHE A 589 33.70 25.73 37.41
C PHE A 589 32.94 25.30 38.64
N ASP A 590 33.36 25.73 39.83
CA ASP A 590 32.62 25.41 41.06
C ASP A 590 31.57 26.50 41.41
N THR A 591 31.65 27.66 40.76
CA THR A 591 30.70 28.78 40.94
C THR A 591 30.40 29.49 39.61
N GLU A 592 29.32 30.28 39.58
CA GLU A 592 28.95 31.11 38.42
C GLU A 592 29.90 32.30 38.17
N ASN A 593 30.77 32.62 39.14
CA ASN A 593 31.75 33.70 39.04
C ASN A 593 33.16 33.10 39.09
N PHE A 594 33.73 32.82 37.94
CA PHE A 594 35.05 32.25 37.81
C PHE A 594 36.09 33.36 37.74
N LYS A 595 36.84 33.54 38.83
CA LYS A 595 37.89 34.55 38.93
C LYS A 595 39.26 33.91 39.11
N ILE A 596 40.20 34.29 38.25
CA ILE A 596 41.62 33.98 38.41
C ILE A 596 42.36 35.30 38.24
N THR A 597 42.74 35.94 39.34
CA THR A 597 43.39 37.27 39.31
C THR A 597 44.79 37.26 39.91
N ASP A 598 45.20 36.13 40.47
CA ASP A 598 46.41 35.88 41.24
C ASP A 598 47.42 35.00 40.46
N PHE A 599 47.21 34.84 39.16
CA PHE A 599 48.15 34.09 38.32
C PHE A 599 49.41 34.91 38.08
N GLU A 600 50.49 34.58 38.81
CA GLU A 600 51.79 35.21 38.63
C GLU A 600 52.51 34.62 37.41
N ILE A 601 52.78 35.47 36.42
CA ILE A 601 53.55 35.09 35.23
C ILE A 601 55.02 34.99 35.65
N PRO A 602 55.72 33.88 35.36
CA PRO A 602 57.15 33.76 35.61
C PRO A 602 57.93 34.95 35.05
N ALA A 603 58.83 35.51 35.84
CA ALA A 603 59.54 36.77 35.50
C ALA A 603 60.28 36.74 34.16
N ASN A 604 60.70 35.57 33.69
CA ASN A 604 61.33 35.39 32.37
C ASN A 604 60.35 35.51 31.19
N LEU A 605 59.05 35.26 31.41
CA LEU A 605 58.00 35.37 30.40
C LEU A 605 57.39 36.78 30.35
N CYS A 606 57.41 37.51 31.47
CA CYS A 606 57.04 38.92 31.56
C CYS A 606 57.70 39.78 30.48
N SER A 607 59.02 39.63 30.33
CA SER A 607 59.79 40.36 29.32
C SER A 607 59.42 40.00 27.88
N GLU A 608 58.88 38.80 27.63
CA GLU A 608 58.46 38.37 26.28
C GLU A 608 57.06 38.89 25.90
N VAL A 609 56.20 39.14 26.90
CA VAL A 609 54.87 39.75 26.71
C VAL A 609 54.89 41.28 26.73
N GLY A 610 56.07 41.89 26.91
CA GLY A 610 56.31 43.32 26.76
C GLY A 610 56.24 44.15 28.05
N PHE A 611 56.51 43.53 29.20
CA PHE A 611 56.48 44.16 30.53
C PHE A 611 57.77 43.97 31.31
#